data_AF-A0A5B0R8G3-F1
#
_entry.id   AF-A0A5B0R8G3-F1
#
_cell.length_a   1.000
_cell.length_b   1.000
_cell.length_c   1.000
_cell.angle_alpha   90.00
_cell.angle_beta   90.00
_cell.angle_gamma   90.00
#
_symmetry.space_group_name_H-M   'P 1'
#
loop_
_entity.id
_entity.type
_entity.pdbx_description
1 polymer ?
#
loop_
_entity_poly.entity_id
_entity_poly.type
_entity_poly.pdbx_seq_one_letter_code
_entity_poly.pdbx_strand_id
1 'polypeptide(L)'
;MKDMTVDNFDEFMTREWPTEEMKNKRKRKRVDKDTFTSVKHIKLFPDQLLVLSELLRDTFDRLFARTYGNQILFGPDDLFRQEHITTIIENLGTFTTVTDLRKLIGGEVIAGQMEILLEAINGYIKGPLAEETKRGIDQARAEEDMRMAILQEEEEARAREEEIDREVARLEFQRIEAQRLLDLEKRLARELAEKAWKEEQAEHMAMLVRQAGEDADRRGVKSIHQGR
;
A
#
# COMPACT_ATOMS: atom_id res chain seq x y z
N MET A 1 -47.90 -18.33 -75.59
CA MET A 1 -47.69 -17.54 -74.36
C MET A 1 -49.06 -17.33 -73.76
N LYS A 2 -49.26 -17.65 -72.48
CA LYS A 2 -50.56 -17.61 -71.81
C LYS A 2 -50.77 -16.19 -71.30
N ASP A 3 -51.86 -15.54 -71.70
CA ASP A 3 -52.13 -14.16 -71.32
C ASP A 3 -52.32 -14.05 -69.80
N MET A 4 -51.68 -13.04 -69.20
CA MET A 4 -51.66 -12.81 -67.77
C MET A 4 -53.01 -12.24 -67.32
N THR A 5 -53.80 -13.05 -66.61
CA THR A 5 -55.06 -12.63 -65.98
C THR A 5 -54.81 -12.24 -64.52
N VAL A 6 -55.68 -11.39 -63.96
CA VAL A 6 -55.59 -10.91 -62.57
C VAL A 6 -55.48 -12.06 -61.57
N ASP A 7 -56.17 -13.17 -61.85
CA ASP A 7 -56.15 -14.37 -60.99
C ASP A 7 -54.83 -15.16 -61.06
N ASN A 8 -54.02 -14.97 -62.11
CA ASN A 8 -52.70 -15.61 -62.27
C ASN A 8 -51.55 -14.70 -61.84
N PHE A 9 -51.83 -13.46 -61.43
CA PHE A 9 -50.80 -12.49 -61.08
C PHE A 9 -50.05 -12.87 -59.80
N ASP A 10 -50.77 -13.26 -58.74
CA ASP A 10 -50.17 -13.61 -57.46
C ASP A 10 -49.33 -14.91 -57.52
N GLU A 11 -49.76 -15.87 -58.34
CA GLU A 11 -48.99 -17.11 -58.57
C GLU A 11 -47.72 -16.84 -59.39
N PHE A 12 -47.74 -15.86 -60.29
CA PHE A 12 -46.55 -15.44 -61.04
C PHE A 12 -45.55 -14.69 -60.16
N MET A 13 -46.03 -13.76 -59.33
CA MET A 13 -45.21 -12.96 -58.41
C MET A 13 -44.49 -13.82 -57.36
N THR A 14 -45.07 -14.96 -56.98
CA THR A 14 -44.47 -15.88 -56.00
C THR A 14 -43.51 -16.89 -56.63
N ARG A 15 -43.66 -17.21 -57.92
CA ARG A 15 -42.90 -18.28 -58.58
C ARG A 15 -41.71 -17.79 -59.41
N GLU A 16 -41.81 -16.62 -60.05
CA GLU A 16 -40.74 -16.08 -60.91
C GLU A 16 -39.97 -14.90 -60.29
N TRP A 17 -40.43 -14.35 -59.17
CA TRP A 17 -39.73 -13.28 -58.46
C TRP A 17 -39.08 -13.81 -57.18
N PRO A 18 -37.78 -14.15 -57.18
CA PRO A 18 -37.11 -14.49 -55.95
C PRO A 18 -37.06 -13.22 -55.10
N THR A 19 -37.72 -13.25 -53.95
CA THR A 19 -37.60 -12.21 -52.92
C THR A 19 -36.19 -12.34 -52.32
N GLU A 20 -35.18 -11.80 -53.01
CA GLU A 20 -33.87 -11.63 -52.41
C GLU A 20 -34.03 -10.62 -51.27
N GLU A 21 -33.98 -11.12 -50.03
CA GLU A 21 -33.79 -10.29 -48.86
C GLU A 21 -32.56 -9.41 -49.10
N MET A 22 -32.77 -8.12 -49.34
CA MET A 22 -31.70 -7.12 -49.39
C MET A 22 -31.05 -7.03 -48.01
N LYS A 23 -30.11 -7.93 -47.72
CA LYS A 23 -29.18 -7.76 -46.61
C LYS A 23 -28.37 -6.51 -46.91
N ASN A 24 -28.70 -5.42 -46.21
CA ASN A 24 -27.93 -4.19 -46.19
C ASN A 24 -26.48 -4.50 -45.83
N LYS A 25 -25.64 -4.77 -46.84
CA LYS A 25 -24.19 -4.87 -46.71
C LYS A 25 -23.68 -3.45 -46.45
N ARG A 26 -23.78 -3.00 -45.20
CA ARG A 26 -23.00 -1.85 -44.72
C ARG A 26 -21.54 -2.19 -45.02
N LYS A 27 -20.96 -1.52 -46.03
CA LYS A 27 -19.53 -1.59 -46.31
C LYS A 27 -18.83 -1.13 -45.03
N ARG A 28 -18.31 -2.09 -44.24
CA ARG A 28 -17.43 -1.77 -43.13
C ARG A 28 -16.22 -1.06 -43.73
N LYS A 29 -16.11 0.24 -43.47
CA LYS A 29 -14.87 0.98 -43.63
C LYS A 29 -13.83 0.20 -42.83
N ARG A 30 -12.82 -0.35 -43.50
CA ARG A 30 -11.63 -0.85 -42.82
C ARG A 30 -11.03 0.38 -42.14
N VAL A 31 -11.23 0.47 -40.83
CA VAL A 31 -10.46 1.38 -40.00
C VAL A 31 -9.07 0.79 -40.04
N ASP A 32 -8.17 1.43 -40.76
CA ASP A 32 -6.75 1.16 -40.61
C ASP A 32 -6.45 1.24 -39.12
N LYS A 33 -5.92 0.14 -38.59
CA LYS A 33 -5.32 0.06 -37.27
C LYS A 33 -4.04 0.89 -37.32
N ASP A 34 -4.18 2.20 -37.35
CA ASP A 34 -3.08 3.09 -37.06
C ASP A 34 -3.54 4.12 -36.03
N THR A 35 -2.80 4.14 -34.93
CA THR A 35 -2.89 5.11 -33.83
C THR A 35 -4.22 5.12 -33.05
N PHE A 36 -4.47 4.07 -32.27
CA PHE A 36 -5.05 4.30 -30.94
C PHE A 36 -3.95 4.92 -30.07
N THR A 37 -3.68 6.22 -30.25
CA THR A 37 -3.11 6.99 -29.16
C THR A 37 -4.18 6.99 -28.09
N SER A 38 -3.96 6.25 -27.01
CA SER A 38 -4.74 6.41 -25.79
C SER A 38 -4.52 7.85 -25.35
N VAL A 39 -5.42 8.73 -25.78
CA VAL A 39 -5.45 10.12 -25.37
C VAL A 39 -5.89 10.11 -23.91
N LYS A 40 -4.92 10.11 -23.00
CA LYS A 40 -5.20 10.14 -21.56
C LYS A 40 -5.66 11.55 -21.22
N HIS A 41 -6.90 11.67 -20.78
CA HIS A 41 -7.41 12.91 -20.18
C HIS A 41 -6.52 13.27 -18.99
N ILE A 42 -6.01 14.50 -18.97
CA ILE A 42 -5.25 15.02 -17.85
C ILE A 42 -6.27 15.44 -16.79
N LYS A 43 -6.40 14.64 -15.74
CA LYS A 43 -7.25 15.00 -14.58
C LYS A 43 -6.50 16.00 -13.71
N LEU A 44 -7.06 17.20 -13.57
CA LEU A 44 -6.55 18.26 -12.71
C LEU A 44 -7.20 18.18 -11.32
N PHE A 45 -6.44 18.57 -10.29
CA PHE A 45 -6.98 18.76 -8.93
C PHE A 45 -7.82 20.04 -8.83
N PRO A 46 -8.73 20.17 -7.85
CA PRO A 46 -9.61 21.34 -7.71
C PRO A 46 -8.89 22.70 -7.76
N ASP A 47 -7.74 22.82 -7.10
CA ASP A 47 -6.95 24.06 -7.09
C ASP A 47 -6.35 24.37 -8.47
N GLN A 48 -5.93 23.33 -9.19
CA GLN A 48 -5.40 23.45 -10.55
C GLN A 48 -6.48 23.81 -11.58
N LEU A 49 -7.72 23.39 -11.34
CA LEU A 49 -8.87 23.78 -12.15
C LEU A 49 -9.12 25.29 -12.03
N LEU A 50 -9.06 25.83 -10.81
CA LEU A 50 -9.26 27.26 -10.56
C LEU A 50 -8.18 28.09 -11.26
N VAL A 51 -6.90 27.76 -11.04
CA VAL A 51 -5.78 28.49 -11.66
C VAL A 51 -5.85 28.47 -13.19
N LEU A 52 -6.14 27.31 -13.78
CA LEU A 52 -6.27 27.22 -15.23
C LEU A 52 -7.51 27.98 -15.74
N SER A 53 -8.63 27.95 -15.00
CA SER A 53 -9.84 28.66 -15.39
C SER A 53 -9.63 30.18 -15.39
N GLU A 54 -8.94 30.72 -14.39
CA GLU A 54 -8.58 32.13 -14.31
C GLU A 54 -7.62 32.52 -15.42
N LEU A 55 -6.61 31.68 -15.70
CA LEU A 55 -5.66 31.90 -16.80
C LEU A 55 -6.37 31.98 -18.17
N LEU A 56 -7.31 31.05 -18.43
CA LEU A 56 -8.07 31.04 -19.68
C LEU A 56 -8.98 32.27 -19.82
N ARG A 57 -9.57 32.72 -18.71
CA ARG A 57 -10.40 33.92 -18.69
C ARG A 57 -9.57 35.18 -18.93
N ASP A 58 -8.48 35.35 -18.18
CA ASP A 58 -7.57 36.50 -18.31
C ASP A 58 -6.97 36.61 -19.70
N THR A 59 -6.59 35.48 -20.29
CA THR A 59 -6.01 35.45 -21.65
C THR A 59 -7.04 35.83 -22.70
N PHE A 60 -8.29 35.38 -22.55
CA PHE A 60 -9.39 35.79 -23.40
C PHE A 60 -9.73 37.28 -23.23
N ASP A 61 -9.83 37.76 -21.99
CA ASP A 61 -10.18 39.16 -21.69
C ASP A 61 -9.16 40.14 -22.28
N ARG A 62 -7.86 39.79 -22.21
CA ARG A 62 -6.79 40.58 -22.85
C ARG A 62 -6.92 40.60 -24.37
N LEU A 63 -7.26 39.46 -24.98
CA LEU A 63 -7.51 39.42 -26.42
C LEU A 63 -8.77 40.21 -26.78
N PHE A 64 -9.84 40.08 -26.00
CA PHE A 64 -11.10 40.81 -26.21
C PHE A 64 -10.87 42.32 -26.15
N ALA A 65 -10.21 42.83 -25.12
CA ALA A 65 -9.89 44.25 -24.96
C ALA A 65 -8.97 44.78 -26.08
N ARG A 66 -8.11 43.93 -26.65
CA ARG A 66 -7.25 44.28 -27.78
C ARG A 66 -8.03 44.32 -29.11
N THR A 67 -8.99 43.42 -29.28
CA THR A 67 -9.70 43.24 -30.55
C THR A 67 -10.88 44.19 -30.67
N TYR A 68 -11.58 44.39 -29.56
CA TYR A 68 -12.72 45.30 -29.47
C TYR A 68 -12.38 46.42 -28.49
N GLY A 69 -12.29 47.65 -29.00
CA GLY A 69 -12.12 48.83 -28.16
C GLY A 69 -13.38 49.15 -27.34
N ASN A 70 -13.34 50.22 -26.53
CA ASN A 70 -14.32 50.58 -25.49
C ASN A 70 -15.78 50.88 -25.95
N GLN A 71 -16.20 50.55 -27.18
CA GLN A 71 -17.54 50.85 -27.71
C GLN A 71 -18.22 49.60 -28.30
N ILE A 72 -18.62 48.68 -27.42
CA ILE A 72 -19.29 47.43 -27.78
C ILE A 72 -20.45 47.18 -26.82
N LEU A 73 -21.52 46.56 -27.33
CA LEU A 73 -22.75 46.27 -26.58
C LEU A 73 -22.74 44.91 -25.87
N PHE A 74 -21.69 44.11 -26.07
CA PHE A 74 -21.52 42.78 -25.48
C PHE A 74 -20.18 42.69 -24.77
N GLY A 75 -20.13 41.86 -23.73
CA GLY A 75 -18.93 41.64 -22.92
C GLY A 75 -18.14 40.40 -23.35
N PRO A 76 -16.95 40.19 -22.77
CA PRO A 76 -16.17 38.98 -23.00
C PRO A 76 -16.92 37.71 -22.54
N ASP A 77 -17.68 37.79 -21.45
CA ASP A 77 -18.48 36.68 -20.92
C ASP A 77 -19.58 36.22 -21.89
N ASP A 78 -20.03 37.08 -22.81
CA ASP A 78 -21.05 36.71 -23.79
C ASP A 78 -20.48 35.77 -24.87
N LEU A 79 -19.19 35.91 -25.19
CA LEU A 79 -18.48 35.12 -26.21
C LEU A 79 -17.73 33.92 -25.61
N PHE A 80 -17.16 34.07 -24.41
CA PHE A 80 -16.37 33.03 -23.76
C PHE A 80 -16.89 32.76 -22.35
N ARG A 81 -17.84 31.81 -22.29
CA ARG A 81 -18.54 31.44 -21.06
C ARG A 81 -17.74 30.45 -20.23
N GLN A 82 -18.11 30.35 -18.96
CA GLN A 82 -17.63 29.31 -18.04
C GLN A 82 -17.76 27.90 -18.63
N GLU A 83 -18.84 27.63 -19.37
CA GLU A 83 -19.09 26.34 -20.05
C GLU A 83 -17.98 25.98 -21.06
N HIS A 84 -17.45 26.98 -21.77
CA HIS A 84 -16.34 26.76 -22.71
C HIS A 84 -15.06 26.41 -21.94
N ILE A 85 -14.82 27.10 -20.82
CA ILE A 85 -13.66 26.85 -19.94
C ILE A 85 -13.74 25.43 -19.35
N THR A 86 -14.89 25.03 -18.82
CA THR A 86 -15.09 23.67 -18.28
C THR A 86 -14.89 22.61 -19.35
N THR A 87 -15.40 22.83 -20.57
CA THR A 87 -15.24 21.87 -21.67
C THR A 87 -13.78 21.69 -22.08
N ILE A 88 -12.99 22.78 -22.12
CA ILE A 88 -11.54 22.73 -22.39
C ILE A 88 -10.82 21.94 -21.31
N ILE A 89 -11.17 22.19 -20.05
CA ILE A 89 -10.58 21.56 -18.88
C ILE A 89 -10.90 20.05 -18.81
N GLU A 90 -12.15 19.66 -19.09
CA GLU A 90 -12.55 18.24 -19.08
C GLU A 90 -11.86 17.43 -20.19
N ASN A 91 -11.55 18.12 -21.29
CA ASN A 91 -10.89 17.53 -22.45
C ASN A 91 -9.38 17.83 -22.49
N LEU A 92 -8.78 18.24 -21.37
CA LEU A 92 -7.36 18.56 -21.33
C LEU A 92 -6.51 17.34 -21.74
N GLY A 93 -5.61 17.55 -22.69
CA GLY A 93 -4.78 16.49 -23.27
C GLY A 93 -5.38 15.78 -24.48
N THR A 94 -6.63 16.06 -24.86
CA THR A 94 -7.25 15.48 -26.07
C THR A 94 -7.08 16.28 -27.35
N PHE A 95 -6.89 17.58 -27.21
CA PHE A 95 -6.60 18.48 -28.31
C PHE A 95 -5.11 18.80 -28.31
N THR A 96 -4.48 18.73 -29.49
CA THR A 96 -3.07 19.11 -29.69
C THR A 96 -2.93 20.27 -30.67
N THR A 97 -3.94 20.47 -31.52
CA THR A 97 -3.95 21.48 -32.57
C THR A 97 -5.02 22.54 -32.34
N VAL A 98 -4.81 23.72 -32.92
CA VAL A 98 -5.78 24.84 -32.95
C VAL A 98 -7.12 24.39 -33.55
N THR A 99 -7.09 23.51 -34.55
CA THR A 99 -8.30 22.95 -35.17
C THR A 99 -9.09 22.05 -34.24
N ASP A 100 -8.44 21.33 -33.34
CA ASP A 100 -9.12 20.47 -32.36
C ASP A 100 -9.78 21.31 -31.29
N LEU A 101 -9.08 22.34 -30.79
CA LEU A 101 -9.63 23.29 -29.83
C LEU A 101 -10.85 24.03 -30.41
N ARG A 102 -10.80 24.40 -31.70
CA ARG A 102 -11.93 25.03 -32.40
C ARG A 102 -13.14 24.09 -32.51
N LYS A 103 -12.92 22.80 -32.78
CA LYS A 103 -14.00 21.81 -32.82
C LYS A 103 -14.61 21.55 -31.44
N LEU A 104 -13.78 21.66 -30.39
CA LEU A 104 -14.17 21.39 -29.01
C LEU A 104 -15.08 22.48 -28.45
N ILE A 105 -14.70 23.75 -28.61
CA ILE A 105 -15.47 24.90 -28.13
C ILE A 105 -16.66 25.18 -29.06
N GLY A 106 -16.43 25.09 -30.38
CA GLY A 106 -17.43 25.48 -31.37
C GLY A 106 -17.77 26.97 -31.34
N GLY A 107 -18.91 27.34 -31.92
CA GLY A 107 -19.46 28.70 -31.84
C GLY A 107 -18.71 29.77 -32.63
N GLU A 108 -19.07 31.03 -32.35
CA GLU A 108 -18.40 32.21 -32.87
C GLU A 108 -17.09 32.44 -32.10
N VAL A 109 -16.02 32.72 -32.84
CA VAL A 109 -14.67 32.83 -32.30
C VAL A 109 -13.99 34.09 -32.82
N ILE A 110 -13.22 34.73 -31.96
CA ILE A 110 -12.42 35.90 -32.33
C ILE A 110 -11.14 35.41 -33.04
N ALA A 111 -10.67 36.16 -34.03
CA ALA A 111 -9.39 35.88 -34.67
C ALA A 111 -8.25 35.90 -33.63
N GLY A 112 -7.40 34.87 -33.62
CA GLY A 112 -6.31 34.74 -32.64
C GLY A 112 -6.70 34.08 -31.32
N GLN A 113 -7.99 33.85 -31.04
CA GLN A 113 -8.47 33.28 -29.79
C GLN A 113 -7.90 31.88 -29.56
N MET A 114 -7.98 31.02 -30.57
CA MET A 114 -7.61 29.62 -30.44
C MET A 114 -6.09 29.45 -30.31
N GLU A 115 -5.30 30.29 -30.98
CA GLU A 115 -3.85 30.29 -30.86
C GLU A 115 -3.40 30.68 -29.44
N ILE A 116 -3.95 31.78 -28.90
CA ILE A 116 -3.58 32.28 -27.57
C ILE A 116 -4.03 31.32 -26.46
N LEU A 117 -5.25 30.76 -26.57
CA LEU A 117 -5.73 29.78 -25.60
C LEU A 117 -4.87 28.50 -25.64
N LEU A 118 -4.52 28.00 -26.82
CA LEU A 118 -3.66 26.82 -26.94
C LEU A 118 -2.25 27.08 -26.40
N GLU A 119 -1.69 28.27 -26.62
CA GLU A 119 -0.40 28.66 -26.06
C GLU A 119 -0.44 28.72 -24.52
N ALA A 120 -1.48 29.34 -23.95
CA ALA A 120 -1.68 29.43 -22.50
C ALA A 120 -1.81 28.04 -21.86
N ILE A 121 -2.61 27.14 -22.47
CA ILE A 121 -2.79 25.76 -22.00
C ILE A 121 -1.48 24.99 -22.05
N ASN A 122 -0.73 25.09 -23.16
CA ASN A 122 0.57 24.41 -23.29
C ASN A 122 1.60 24.95 -22.30
N GLY A 123 1.60 26.26 -22.03
CA GLY A 123 2.44 26.88 -21.01
C GLY A 123 2.11 26.36 -19.61
N TYR A 124 0.82 26.25 -19.29
CA TYR A 124 0.36 25.72 -18.01
C TYR A 124 0.75 24.24 -17.81
N ILE A 125 0.55 23.41 -18.84
CA ILE A 125 0.90 21.97 -18.80
C ILE A 125 2.41 21.78 -18.60
N LYS A 126 3.25 22.57 -19.28
CA LYS A 126 4.71 22.42 -19.25
C LYS A 126 5.36 23.05 -18.01
N GLY A 127 4.72 24.05 -17.40
CA GLY A 127 5.25 24.76 -16.23
C GLY A 127 4.57 24.34 -14.94
N PRO A 128 3.58 25.11 -14.44
CA PRO A 128 2.97 24.90 -13.12
C PRO A 128 2.48 23.47 -12.87
N LEU A 129 1.82 22.87 -13.85
CA LEU A 129 1.27 21.52 -13.70
C LEU A 129 2.38 20.45 -13.60
N ALA A 130 3.45 20.60 -14.38
CA ALA A 130 4.56 19.66 -14.35
C ALA A 130 5.36 19.76 -13.04
N GLU A 131 5.52 20.97 -12.49
CA GLU A 131 6.22 21.19 -11.21
C GLU A 131 5.43 20.63 -10.03
N GLU A 132 4.12 20.87 -9.97
CA GLU A 132 3.28 20.32 -8.90
C GLU A 132 3.19 18.79 -8.96
N THR A 133 3.11 18.21 -10.16
CA THR A 133 3.10 16.75 -10.32
C THR A 133 4.42 16.15 -9.81
N LYS A 134 5.56 16.77 -10.12
CA LYS A 134 6.87 16.36 -9.58
C LYS A 134 6.91 16.49 -8.06
N ARG A 135 6.46 17.62 -7.51
CA ARG A 135 6.41 17.85 -6.06
C ARG A 135 5.55 16.79 -5.34
N GLY A 136 4.41 16.41 -5.91
CA GLY A 136 3.56 15.35 -5.36
C GLY A 136 4.26 13.98 -5.37
N ILE A 137 4.98 13.65 -6.45
CA ILE A 137 5.76 12.41 -6.52
C ILE A 137 6.90 12.41 -5.48
N ASP A 138 7.60 13.54 -5.32
CA ASP A 138 8.70 13.66 -4.37
C ASP A 138 8.20 13.60 -2.92
N GLN A 139 7.04 14.19 -2.62
CA GLN A 139 6.39 14.06 -1.31
C GLN A 139 5.98 12.63 -1.01
N ALA A 140 5.39 11.92 -1.96
CA ALA A 140 5.00 10.52 -1.78
C ALA A 140 6.23 9.63 -1.51
N ARG A 141 7.33 9.85 -2.23
CA ARG A 141 8.61 9.15 -1.98
C ARG A 141 9.16 9.45 -0.59
N ALA A 142 9.16 10.71 -0.17
CA ALA A 142 9.63 11.09 1.15
C ALA A 142 8.78 10.46 2.28
N GLU A 143 7.46 10.34 2.09
CA GLU A 143 6.59 9.62 3.02
C GLU A 143 6.89 8.12 3.06
N GLU A 144 7.14 7.49 1.92
CA GLU A 144 7.55 6.08 1.84
C GLU A 144 8.89 5.85 2.55
N ASP A 145 9.87 6.70 2.30
CA ASP A 145 11.20 6.62 2.95
C ASP A 145 11.09 6.78 4.47
N MET A 146 10.26 7.71 4.95
CA MET A 146 10.01 7.87 6.40
C MET A 146 9.35 6.63 7.01
N ARG A 147 8.36 6.03 6.32
CA ARG A 147 7.72 4.79 6.81
C ARG A 147 8.70 3.63 6.87
N MET A 148 9.57 3.50 5.86
CA MET A 148 10.60 2.47 5.84
C MET A 148 11.62 2.67 6.96
N ALA A 149 12.02 3.92 7.25
CA ALA A 149 12.94 4.22 8.34
C ALA A 149 12.35 3.85 9.72
N ILE A 150 11.06 4.16 9.96
CA ILE A 150 10.37 3.78 11.21
C ILE A 150 10.34 2.26 11.38
N LEU A 151 9.99 1.52 10.31
CA LEU A 151 9.96 0.05 10.36
C LEU A 151 11.33 -0.55 10.64
N GLN A 152 12.39 0.01 10.03
CA GLN A 152 13.76 -0.42 10.30
C GLN A 152 14.17 -0.18 11.75
N GLU A 153 13.85 0.99 12.31
CA GLU A 153 14.14 1.31 13.71
C GLU A 153 13.42 0.35 14.68
N GLU A 154 12.15 0.01 14.41
CA GLU A 154 11.41 -0.98 15.21
C GLU A 154 11.97 -2.40 15.09
N GLU A 155 12.43 -2.82 13.91
CA GLU A 155 13.11 -4.10 13.72
C GLU A 155 14.44 -4.16 14.47
N GLU A 156 15.25 -3.10 14.40
CA GLU A 156 16.49 -3.00 15.15
C GLU A 156 16.24 -3.01 16.67
N ALA A 157 15.23 -2.29 17.15
CA ALA A 157 14.88 -2.27 18.57
C ALA A 157 14.48 -3.67 19.07
N ARG A 158 13.65 -4.40 18.30
CA ARG A 158 13.29 -5.80 18.61
C ARG A 158 14.51 -6.72 18.62
N ALA A 159 15.40 -6.58 17.64
CA ALA A 159 16.62 -7.38 17.60
C ALA A 159 17.52 -7.14 18.82
N ARG A 160 17.64 -5.88 19.28
CA ARG A 160 18.39 -5.52 20.49
C ARG A 160 17.74 -6.09 21.76
N GLU A 161 16.41 -6.01 21.87
CA GLU A 161 15.67 -6.57 23.01
C GLU A 161 15.83 -8.10 23.07
N GLU A 162 15.71 -8.79 21.94
CA GLU A 162 15.98 -10.23 21.86
C GLU A 162 17.41 -10.61 22.26
N GLU A 163 18.40 -9.79 21.92
CA GLU A 163 19.80 -10.02 22.30
C GLU A 163 19.98 -9.89 23.82
N ILE A 164 19.37 -8.86 24.42
CA ILE A 164 19.36 -8.66 25.88
C ILE A 164 18.69 -9.85 26.57
N ASP A 165 17.52 -10.28 26.10
CA ASP A 165 16.79 -11.41 26.68
C ASP A 165 17.59 -12.71 26.61
N ARG A 166 18.31 -12.95 25.50
CA ARG A 166 19.20 -14.11 25.36
C ARG A 166 20.38 -14.05 26.34
N GLU A 167 20.96 -12.87 26.56
CA GLU A 167 22.03 -12.71 27.55
C GLU A 167 21.52 -12.90 28.98
N VAL A 168 20.37 -12.32 29.32
CA VAL A 168 19.72 -12.49 30.63
C VAL A 168 19.43 -13.97 30.88
N ALA A 169 18.82 -14.68 29.92
CA ALA A 169 18.53 -16.10 30.04
C ALA A 169 19.80 -16.95 30.23
N ARG A 170 20.91 -16.59 29.56
CA ARG A 170 22.21 -17.26 29.77
C ARG A 170 22.75 -17.05 31.18
N LEU A 171 22.70 -15.82 31.70
CA LEU A 171 23.17 -15.50 33.05
C LEU A 171 22.31 -16.17 34.12
N GLU A 172 20.99 -16.21 33.92
CA GLU A 172 20.08 -16.92 34.82
C GLU A 172 20.35 -18.43 34.83
N PHE A 173 20.57 -19.03 33.66
CA PHE A 173 20.93 -20.43 33.56
C PHE A 173 22.21 -20.74 34.36
N GLN A 174 23.27 -19.94 34.18
CA GLN A 174 24.51 -20.10 34.93
C GLN A 174 24.31 -19.95 36.44
N ARG A 175 23.48 -18.98 36.85
CA ARG A 175 23.15 -18.78 38.27
C ARG A 175 22.41 -19.98 38.87
N ILE A 176 21.44 -20.53 38.15
CA ILE A 176 20.69 -21.73 38.57
C ILE A 176 21.63 -22.93 38.67
N GLU A 177 22.51 -23.12 37.69
CA GLU A 177 23.47 -24.22 37.68
C GLU A 177 24.47 -24.12 38.85
N ALA A 178 25.02 -22.92 39.09
CA ALA A 178 25.89 -22.67 40.23
C ALA A 178 25.18 -22.93 41.58
N GLN A 179 23.92 -22.52 41.72
CA GLN A 179 23.13 -22.83 42.92
C GLN A 179 22.93 -24.34 43.11
N ARG A 180 22.63 -25.08 42.04
CA ARG A 180 22.49 -26.54 42.10
C ARG A 180 23.76 -27.22 42.57
N LEU A 181 24.92 -26.78 42.10
CA LEU A 181 26.22 -27.32 42.53
C LEU A 181 26.47 -27.04 44.02
N LEU A 182 26.22 -25.81 44.47
CA LEU A 182 26.35 -25.46 45.89
C LEU A 182 25.39 -26.27 46.79
N ASP A 183 24.16 -26.52 46.34
CA ASP A 183 23.20 -27.30 47.09
C ASP A 183 23.59 -28.79 47.16
N LEU A 184 24.16 -29.34 46.09
CA LEU A 184 24.73 -30.69 46.09
C LEU A 184 25.90 -30.80 47.06
N GLU A 185 26.82 -29.84 47.03
CA GLU A 185 27.96 -29.80 47.95
C GLU A 185 27.51 -29.73 49.42
N LYS A 186 26.52 -28.88 49.73
CA LYS A 186 25.91 -28.81 51.07
C LYS A 186 25.27 -30.12 51.50
N ARG A 187 24.60 -30.84 50.59
CA ARG A 187 24.01 -32.16 50.88
C ARG A 187 25.09 -33.18 51.22
N LEU A 188 26.14 -33.26 50.40
CA LEU A 188 27.27 -34.16 50.64
C LEU A 188 27.97 -33.84 51.97
N ALA A 189 28.18 -32.56 52.27
CA ALA A 189 28.76 -32.13 53.54
C ALA A 189 27.90 -32.54 54.75
N ARG A 190 26.56 -32.44 54.65
CA ARG A 190 25.64 -32.92 55.69
C ARG A 190 25.70 -34.44 55.87
N GLU A 191 25.72 -35.20 54.78
CA GLU A 191 25.83 -36.66 54.84
C GLU A 191 27.15 -37.11 55.48
N LEU A 192 28.26 -36.44 55.16
CA LEU A 192 29.55 -36.71 55.78
C LEU A 192 29.54 -36.38 57.27
N ALA A 193 28.97 -35.23 57.66
CA ALA A 193 28.82 -34.86 59.06
C ALA A 193 27.92 -35.85 59.83
N GLU A 194 26.83 -36.32 59.22
CA GLU A 194 25.92 -37.29 59.83
C GLU A 194 26.60 -38.67 60.00
N LYS A 195 27.40 -39.10 59.01
CA LYS A 195 28.20 -40.34 59.12
C LYS A 195 29.21 -40.24 60.25
N ALA A 196 29.97 -39.14 60.31
CA ALA A 196 30.93 -38.90 61.40
C ALA A 196 30.24 -38.91 62.77
N TRP A 197 29.11 -38.22 62.90
CA TRP A 197 28.32 -38.21 64.14
C TRP A 197 27.82 -39.62 64.51
N LYS A 198 27.34 -40.41 63.54
CA LYS A 198 26.92 -41.80 63.77
C LYS A 198 28.07 -42.70 64.20
N GLU A 199 29.26 -42.52 63.62
CA GLU A 199 30.47 -43.23 64.01
C GLU A 199 30.88 -42.90 65.46
N GLU A 200 30.92 -41.62 65.83
CA GLU A 200 31.19 -41.19 67.22
C GLU A 200 30.17 -41.76 68.21
N GLN A 201 28.87 -41.76 67.85
CA GLN A 201 27.82 -42.37 68.68
C GLN A 201 28.02 -43.89 68.81
N ALA A 202 28.40 -44.58 67.73
CA ALA A 202 28.66 -46.01 67.76
C ALA A 202 29.87 -46.35 68.65
N GLU A 203 30.94 -45.56 68.59
CA GLU A 203 32.11 -45.70 69.47
C GLU A 203 31.75 -45.48 70.94
N HIS A 204 30.98 -44.43 71.23
CA HIS A 204 30.50 -44.14 72.58
C HIS A 204 29.60 -45.26 73.12
N MET A 205 28.67 -45.76 72.29
CA MET A 205 27.83 -46.91 72.64
C MET A 205 28.66 -48.18 72.89
N ALA A 206 29.67 -48.45 72.07
CA ALA A 206 30.57 -49.59 72.26
C ALA A 206 31.35 -49.49 73.58
N MET A 207 31.80 -48.28 73.95
CA MET A 207 32.46 -48.02 75.23
C MET A 207 31.52 -48.31 76.42
N LEU A 208 30.29 -47.80 76.37
CA LEU A 208 29.27 -48.04 77.41
C LEU A 208 28.94 -49.53 77.55
N VAL A 209 28.81 -50.24 76.44
CA VAL A 209 28.57 -51.70 76.44
C VAL A 209 29.75 -52.44 77.09
N ARG A 210 31.00 -52.04 76.79
CA ARG A 210 32.19 -52.61 77.43
C ARG A 210 32.19 -52.38 78.95
N GLN A 211 31.95 -51.14 79.39
CA GLN A 211 31.87 -50.80 80.82
C GLN A 211 30.75 -51.56 81.53
N ALA A 212 29.57 -51.67 80.91
CA ALA A 212 28.45 -52.43 81.45
C ALA A 212 28.75 -53.93 81.58
N GLY A 213 29.50 -54.50 80.62
CA GLY A 213 30.01 -55.87 80.69
C GLY A 213 30.98 -56.07 81.86
N GLU A 214 31.99 -55.21 81.98
CA GLU A 214 32.96 -55.27 83.07
C GLU A 214 32.32 -55.11 84.47
N ASP A 215 31.31 -54.24 84.59
CA ASP A 215 30.57 -54.05 85.84
C ASP A 215 29.66 -55.23 86.19
N ALA A 216 29.06 -55.89 85.19
CA ALA A 216 28.28 -57.12 85.38
C ALA A 216 29.18 -58.28 85.87
N ASP A 217 30.37 -58.41 85.28
CA ASP A 217 31.37 -59.40 85.68
C ASP A 217 31.84 -59.17 87.13
N ARG A 218 32.07 -57.91 87.53
CA ARG A 218 32.41 -57.57 88.93
C ARG A 218 31.29 -57.88 89.93
N ARG A 219 30.02 -57.82 89.51
CA ARG A 219 28.85 -58.10 90.36
C ARG A 219 28.45 -59.59 90.37
N GLY A 220 29.11 -60.44 89.59
CA GLY A 220 28.83 -61.88 89.53
C GLY A 220 27.49 -62.24 88.88
N VAL A 221 26.91 -61.33 88.09
CA VAL A 221 25.64 -61.54 87.38
C VAL A 221 25.94 -61.74 85.90
N LYS A 222 25.34 -62.74 85.25
CA LYS A 222 25.54 -62.99 83.82
C LYS A 222 25.21 -61.74 83.00
N SER A 223 26.20 -61.20 82.29
CA SER A 223 26.01 -60.09 81.36
C SER A 223 25.00 -60.48 80.29
N ILE A 224 23.92 -59.71 80.18
CA ILE A 224 22.92 -59.86 79.10
C ILE A 224 23.42 -59.38 77.73
N HIS A 225 24.63 -58.83 77.65
CA HIS A 225 25.22 -58.28 76.43
C HIS A 225 26.39 -59.14 75.89
N GLN A 226 26.95 -60.06 76.69
CA GLN A 226 27.82 -61.12 76.18
C GLN A 226 26.95 -62.29 75.71
N GLY A 227 26.40 -62.21 74.50
CA GLY A 227 25.51 -63.27 74.02
C GLY A 227 24.93 -63.11 72.62
N ARG A 228 25.78 -62.99 71.60
CA ARG A 228 25.79 -63.85 70.41
C ARG A 228 26.98 -63.54 69.51
#